data_AF-A0A0S8HNZ9-F1
#
_entry.id   AF-A0A0S8HNZ9-F1
#
_cell.length_a   1.000
_cell.length_b   1.000
_cell.length_c   1.000
_cell.angle_alpha   90.00
_cell.angle_beta   90.00
_cell.angle_gamma   90.00
#
_symmetry.space_group_name_H-M   'P 1'
#
loop_
_entity.id
_entity.type
_entity.pdbx_description
1 polymer ?
#
loop_
_entity_poly.entity_id
_entity_poly.type
_entity_poly.pdbx_seq_one_letter_code
_entity_poly.pdbx_strand_id
1 'polypeptide(L)'
;MMKKILVLFFSLFFSVSVFCQDQEIQTLFGRGARISGFGGPIMSFTMVNGEFGHMMGGGGGVLLGDFFLGGYGEGLTNYIEDIEGGNKIEFGHGGFWTGYSFFGIKPLHPAFFLQAGWGNITLHDPDGYDVYYNDNIFVVNPTIELEMNFTRFFRLSVGGHYRLVTGVDTPNLTGQKMSGPGVFLGFKFGWF
;
A
#
# COMPACT_ATOMS: atom_id res chain seq x y z
N MET A 1 -17.72 25.15 68.07
CA MET A 1 -17.65 25.69 66.70
C MET A 1 -16.69 24.89 65.79
N MET A 2 -15.51 24.48 66.28
CA MET A 2 -14.47 23.76 65.50
C MET A 2 -14.90 22.41 64.89
N LYS A 3 -15.79 21.65 65.54
CA LYS A 3 -16.28 20.36 65.01
C LYS A 3 -17.10 20.49 63.72
N LYS A 4 -17.78 21.62 63.49
CA LYS A 4 -18.57 21.86 62.26
C LYS A 4 -17.69 22.23 61.06
N ILE A 5 -16.55 22.88 61.32
CA ILE A 5 -15.54 23.21 60.29
C ILE A 5 -14.81 21.95 59.83
N LEU A 6 -14.51 21.03 60.76
CA LEU A 6 -13.85 19.76 60.43
C LEU A 6 -14.71 18.87 59.52
N VAL A 7 -16.03 18.84 59.75
CA VAL A 7 -16.98 18.07 58.92
C VAL A 7 -17.13 18.70 57.53
N LEU A 8 -17.13 20.04 57.42
CA LEU A 8 -17.16 20.73 56.12
C LEU A 8 -15.87 20.49 55.31
N PHE A 9 -14.72 20.42 55.99
CA PHE A 9 -13.44 20.13 55.35
C PHE A 9 -13.38 18.67 54.86
N PHE A 10 -13.97 17.73 55.61
CA PHE A 10 -14.04 16.32 55.22
C PHE A 10 -15.04 16.07 54.08
N SER A 11 -16.13 16.83 53.99
CA SER A 11 -17.09 16.72 52.88
C SER A 11 -16.57 17.31 51.57
N LEU A 12 -15.67 18.30 51.63
CA LEU A 12 -15.01 18.86 50.43
C LEU A 12 -14.00 17.87 49.80
N PHE A 13 -13.40 16.98 50.60
CA PHE A 13 -12.47 15.97 50.10
C PHE A 13 -13.17 14.77 49.42
N PHE A 14 -14.46 14.55 49.69
CA PHE A 14 -15.22 13.44 49.09
C PHE A 14 -15.87 13.76 47.74
N SER A 15 -15.86 15.03 47.31
CA SER A 15 -16.55 15.48 46.08
C SER A 15 -15.66 15.48 44.83
N VAL A 16 -14.37 15.11 44.93
CA VAL A 16 -13.40 15.21 43.82
C VAL A 16 -13.32 13.93 42.96
N SER A 17 -13.98 12.83 43.34
CA SER A 17 -13.82 11.54 42.65
C SER A 17 -14.95 11.14 41.69
N VAL A 18 -15.81 12.07 41.25
CA VAL A 18 -16.82 11.79 40.21
C VAL A 18 -16.47 12.52 38.92
N PHE A 19 -15.27 12.25 38.41
CA PHE A 19 -15.08 12.27 36.96
C PHE A 19 -15.37 10.86 36.47
N CYS A 20 -16.63 10.60 36.14
CA CYS A 20 -16.98 9.52 35.22
C CYS A 20 -16.45 9.94 33.84
N GLN A 21 -15.14 9.84 33.65
CA GLN A 21 -14.59 9.74 32.33
C GLN A 21 -14.85 8.28 31.93
N ASP A 22 -15.83 8.07 31.06
CA ASP A 22 -15.79 6.90 30.19
C ASP A 22 -14.41 6.93 29.52
N GLN A 23 -13.45 6.23 30.12
CA GLN A 23 -12.15 5.95 29.52
C GLN A 23 -12.41 4.91 28.44
N GLU A 24 -13.07 5.34 27.37
CA GLU A 24 -13.04 4.63 26.11
C GLU A 24 -11.58 4.33 25.78
N ILE A 25 -11.32 3.08 25.41
CA ILE A 25 -10.01 2.62 24.98
C ILE A 25 -9.50 3.59 23.91
N GLN A 26 -8.45 4.33 24.24
CA GLN A 26 -7.76 5.15 23.25
C GLN A 26 -7.03 4.22 22.32
N THR A 27 -7.52 4.11 21.08
CA THR A 27 -6.82 3.35 20.06
C THR A 27 -5.69 4.20 19.49
N LEU A 28 -4.70 3.57 18.85
CA LEU A 28 -3.70 4.25 18.02
C LEU A 28 -4.34 5.14 16.93
N PHE A 29 -5.64 4.97 16.66
CA PHE A 29 -6.43 5.66 15.65
C PHE A 29 -7.42 6.69 16.26
N GLY A 30 -7.30 7.01 17.56
CA GLY A 30 -8.13 7.99 18.26
C GLY A 30 -9.48 7.44 18.76
N ARG A 31 -10.36 8.34 19.23
CA ARG A 31 -11.75 8.03 19.60
C ARG A 31 -12.59 7.94 18.32
N GLY A 32 -13.34 6.85 18.14
CA GLY A 32 -14.25 6.68 17.00
C GLY A 32 -13.56 6.34 15.68
N ALA A 33 -12.48 5.55 15.70
CA ALA A 33 -11.75 5.13 14.52
C ALA A 33 -12.69 4.60 13.43
N ARG A 34 -12.73 5.28 12.28
CA ARG A 34 -13.55 4.87 11.14
C ARG A 34 -12.93 3.63 10.51
N ILE A 35 -13.58 2.48 10.71
CA ILE A 35 -13.20 1.23 10.06
C ILE A 35 -14.02 1.09 8.77
N SER A 36 -13.33 0.86 7.67
CA SER A 36 -13.91 0.74 6.32
C SER A 36 -13.02 -0.18 5.48
N GLY A 37 -13.32 -0.32 4.19
CA GLY A 37 -12.43 -0.96 3.23
C GLY A 37 -12.51 -0.30 1.86
N PHE A 38 -11.53 -0.66 1.03
CA PHE A 38 -11.51 -0.33 -0.39
C PHE A 38 -10.95 -1.49 -1.20
N GLY A 39 -11.20 -1.45 -2.51
CA GLY A 39 -10.49 -2.25 -3.50
C GLY A 39 -10.62 -1.66 -4.89
N GLY A 40 -9.82 -2.15 -5.82
CA GLY A 40 -9.93 -1.76 -7.22
C GLY A 40 -8.66 -2.00 -8.02
N PRO A 41 -8.69 -1.64 -9.32
CA PRO A 41 -7.56 -1.86 -10.20
C PRO A 41 -6.44 -0.86 -9.93
N ILE A 42 -5.22 -1.33 -10.15
CA ILE A 42 -3.99 -0.56 -10.08
C ILE A 42 -3.16 -0.78 -11.34
N MET A 43 -2.37 0.22 -11.68
CA MET A 43 -1.50 0.20 -12.86
C MET A 43 -0.17 0.85 -12.50
N SER A 44 0.92 0.31 -13.03
CA SER A 44 2.25 0.89 -12.90
C SER A 44 2.92 0.97 -14.27
N PHE A 45 3.54 2.11 -14.53
CA PHE A 45 4.33 2.41 -15.74
C PHE A 45 5.77 2.61 -15.31
N THR A 46 6.65 1.69 -15.67
CA THR A 46 8.00 1.58 -15.10
C THR A 46 8.98 1.06 -16.14
N MET A 47 10.23 0.83 -15.73
CA MET A 47 11.24 0.22 -16.57
C MET A 47 11.46 -1.24 -16.15
N VAL A 48 11.51 -2.14 -17.12
CA VAL A 48 11.85 -3.56 -16.97
C VAL A 48 12.91 -3.88 -17.99
N ASN A 49 14.09 -4.31 -17.53
CA ASN A 49 15.25 -4.58 -18.37
C ASN A 49 15.64 -3.41 -19.30
N GLY A 50 15.46 -2.16 -18.85
CA GLY A 50 15.79 -0.99 -19.66
C GLY A 50 14.72 -0.59 -20.68
N GLU A 51 13.61 -1.31 -20.76
CA GLU A 51 12.46 -1.00 -21.62
C GLU A 51 11.22 -0.61 -20.82
N PHE A 52 10.27 0.01 -21.51
CA PHE A 52 8.99 0.39 -20.91
C PHE A 52 8.19 -0.85 -20.51
N GLY A 53 7.86 -0.96 -19.22
CA GLY A 53 6.99 -1.97 -18.66
C GLY A 53 5.68 -1.36 -18.17
N HIS A 54 4.57 -1.91 -18.64
CA HIS A 54 3.22 -1.63 -18.18
C HIS A 54 2.72 -2.81 -17.33
N MET A 55 2.62 -2.56 -16.03
CA MET A 55 2.06 -3.48 -15.05
C MET A 55 0.59 -3.14 -14.82
N MET A 56 -0.25 -4.16 -14.72
CA MET A 56 -1.66 -4.00 -14.35
C MET A 56 -2.04 -5.04 -13.31
N GLY A 57 -2.93 -4.66 -12.41
CA GLY A 57 -3.35 -5.51 -11.33
C GLY A 57 -4.53 -4.97 -10.55
N GLY A 58 -4.62 -5.41 -9.30
CA GLY A 58 -5.60 -4.92 -8.36
C GLY A 58 -5.16 -5.11 -6.92
N GLY A 59 -5.92 -4.53 -6.01
CA GLY A 59 -5.70 -4.72 -4.60
C GLY A 59 -6.86 -4.17 -3.79
N GLY A 60 -6.75 -4.32 -2.48
CA GLY A 60 -7.73 -3.81 -1.54
C GLY A 60 -7.29 -4.05 -0.11
N GLY A 61 -7.96 -3.38 0.81
CA GLY A 61 -7.59 -3.40 2.21
C GLY A 61 -8.63 -2.82 3.13
N VAL A 62 -8.35 -2.96 4.42
CA VAL A 62 -9.10 -2.35 5.51
C VAL A 62 -8.53 -0.96 5.78
N LEU A 63 -9.42 0.03 5.83
CA LEU A 63 -9.13 1.40 6.25
C LEU A 63 -9.35 1.52 7.75
N LEU A 64 -8.37 2.09 8.44
CA LEU A 64 -8.36 2.40 9.86
C LEU A 64 -8.07 3.91 10.00
N GLY A 65 -9.11 4.72 9.82
CA GLY A 65 -8.94 6.17 9.67
C GLY A 65 -8.13 6.52 8.43
N ASP A 66 -7.00 7.21 8.62
CA ASP A 66 -6.08 7.61 7.54
C ASP A 66 -5.07 6.51 7.14
N PHE A 67 -4.98 5.43 7.92
CA PHE A 67 -4.11 4.29 7.65
C PHE A 67 -4.87 3.17 6.92
N PHE A 68 -4.18 2.36 6.11
CA PHE A 68 -4.74 1.13 5.58
C PHE A 68 -3.76 -0.05 5.61
N LEU A 69 -4.33 -1.26 5.68
CA LEU A 69 -3.63 -2.53 5.54
C LEU A 69 -4.44 -3.45 4.64
N GLY A 70 -3.77 -4.07 3.67
CA GLY A 70 -4.41 -4.90 2.68
C GLY A 70 -3.41 -5.72 1.88
N GLY A 71 -3.86 -6.13 0.69
CA GLY A 71 -3.05 -6.87 -0.26
C GLY A 71 -3.19 -6.32 -1.69
N TYR A 72 -2.22 -6.68 -2.52
CA TYR A 72 -2.17 -6.32 -3.92
C TYR A 72 -1.63 -7.48 -4.76
N GLY A 73 -1.86 -7.42 -6.06
CA GLY A 73 -1.13 -8.21 -7.05
C GLY A 73 -1.15 -7.49 -8.40
N GLU A 74 -0.03 -7.51 -9.10
CA GLU A 74 0.12 -6.95 -10.44
C GLU A 74 1.04 -7.81 -11.30
N GLY A 75 0.88 -7.70 -12.61
CA GLY A 75 1.70 -8.40 -13.59
C GLY A 75 1.98 -7.53 -14.81
N LEU A 76 3.09 -7.81 -15.46
CA LEU A 76 3.51 -7.19 -16.71
C LEU A 76 2.53 -7.60 -17.81
N THR A 77 2.10 -6.63 -18.62
CA THR A 77 1.05 -6.83 -19.63
C THR A 77 1.51 -6.54 -21.06
N ASN A 78 2.69 -5.95 -21.24
CA ASN A 78 3.29 -5.72 -22.53
C ASN A 78 4.55 -6.58 -22.71
N TYR A 79 4.96 -6.73 -23.97
CA TYR A 79 6.22 -7.37 -24.32
C TYR A 79 7.41 -6.45 -24.03
N ILE A 80 8.52 -7.09 -23.71
CA ILE A 80 9.86 -6.52 -23.52
C ILE A 80 10.71 -7.18 -24.60
N GLU A 81 11.24 -6.41 -25.54
CA GLU A 81 11.76 -6.92 -26.82
C GLU A 81 13.28 -7.22 -26.78
N ASP A 82 14.04 -6.56 -25.91
CA ASP A 82 15.51 -6.52 -25.87
C ASP A 82 16.07 -7.38 -24.73
N ILE A 83 15.81 -8.68 -24.79
CA ILE A 83 16.32 -9.66 -23.81
C ILE A 83 17.20 -10.69 -24.51
N GLU A 84 18.49 -10.68 -24.16
CA GLU A 84 19.44 -11.69 -24.63
C GLU A 84 19.09 -13.09 -24.08
N GLY A 85 18.61 -13.98 -24.94
CA GLY A 85 18.35 -15.40 -24.62
C GLY A 85 16.89 -15.80 -24.40
N GLY A 86 15.93 -14.90 -24.66
CA GLY A 86 14.49 -15.21 -24.60
C GLY A 86 13.66 -14.01 -25.03
N ASN A 87 12.59 -14.20 -25.81
CA ASN A 87 11.84 -13.07 -26.40
C ASN A 87 10.62 -12.64 -25.56
N LYS A 88 10.40 -13.28 -24.40
CA LYS A 88 9.20 -13.03 -23.59
C LYS A 88 9.52 -13.16 -22.10
N ILE A 89 9.48 -12.04 -21.40
CA ILE A 89 9.40 -11.98 -19.93
C ILE A 89 7.94 -12.04 -19.50
N GLU A 90 7.63 -12.97 -18.60
CA GLU A 90 6.49 -12.86 -17.71
C GLU A 90 6.98 -12.43 -16.34
N PHE A 91 6.38 -11.38 -15.79
CA PHE A 91 6.77 -10.85 -14.50
C PHE A 91 5.51 -10.49 -13.72
N GLY A 92 5.31 -11.11 -12.57
CA GLY A 92 4.19 -10.80 -11.68
C GLY A 92 4.59 -10.88 -10.23
N HIS A 93 3.98 -10.04 -9.39
CA HIS A 93 4.18 -10.05 -7.95
C HIS A 93 2.94 -9.59 -7.20
N GLY A 94 2.82 -10.03 -5.96
CA GLY A 94 1.74 -9.67 -5.06
C GLY A 94 2.09 -9.94 -3.61
N GLY A 95 1.34 -9.33 -2.71
CA GLY A 95 1.61 -9.43 -1.27
C GLY A 95 0.91 -8.35 -0.49
N PHE A 96 1.59 -7.80 0.51
CA PHE A 96 1.06 -6.78 1.39
C PHE A 96 1.04 -5.41 0.73
N TRP A 97 -0.02 -4.66 1.01
CA TRP A 97 -0.17 -3.26 0.63
C TRP A 97 -0.65 -2.46 1.83
N THR A 98 0.14 -1.50 2.27
CA THR A 98 -0.18 -0.67 3.44
C THR A 98 0.28 0.76 3.22
N GLY A 99 -0.44 1.72 3.78
CA GLY A 99 -0.11 3.13 3.59
C GLY A 99 -0.89 4.05 4.49
N TYR A 100 -0.65 5.35 4.32
CA TYR A 100 -1.23 6.41 5.12
C TYR A 100 -1.55 7.62 4.24
N SER A 101 -2.76 8.15 4.40
CA SER A 101 -3.28 9.33 3.70
C SER A 101 -3.17 10.56 4.61
N PHE A 102 -2.41 11.58 4.22
CA PHE A 102 -2.35 12.80 5.03
C PHE A 102 -3.56 13.68 4.74
N PHE A 103 -4.43 13.91 5.72
CA PHE A 103 -5.65 14.71 5.54
C PHE A 103 -6.65 14.08 4.55
N GLY A 104 -6.93 12.76 4.69
CA GLY A 104 -7.72 11.96 3.75
C GLY A 104 -9.14 12.45 3.46
N ILE A 105 -9.67 13.34 4.30
CA ILE A 105 -10.98 13.98 4.15
C ILE A 105 -10.97 15.08 3.06
N LYS A 106 -9.81 15.69 2.76
CA LYS A 106 -9.73 16.76 1.77
C LYS A 106 -9.92 16.21 0.35
N PRO A 107 -10.53 16.97 -0.58
CA PRO A 107 -10.75 16.51 -1.96
C PRO A 107 -9.47 16.08 -2.68
N LEU A 108 -8.35 16.74 -2.37
CA LEU A 108 -7.02 16.46 -2.90
C LEU A 108 -6.05 16.41 -1.72
N HIS A 109 -5.27 15.34 -1.61
CA HIS A 109 -4.36 15.16 -0.49
C HIS A 109 -3.20 14.20 -0.81
N PRO A 110 -2.00 14.40 -0.21
CA PRO A 110 -0.89 13.49 -0.41
C PRO A 110 -1.04 12.23 0.45
N ALA A 111 -0.49 11.13 -0.03
CA ALA A 111 -0.41 9.86 0.68
C ALA A 111 0.93 9.16 0.38
N PHE A 112 1.26 8.18 1.21
CA PHE A 112 2.34 7.25 0.91
C PHE A 112 1.87 5.83 1.16
N PHE A 113 2.44 4.88 0.43
CA PHE A 113 2.23 3.46 0.69
C PHE A 113 3.47 2.64 0.39
N LEU A 114 3.47 1.43 0.92
CA LEU A 114 4.43 0.38 0.66
C LEU A 114 3.70 -0.85 0.15
N GLN A 115 4.18 -1.36 -0.98
CA GLN A 115 3.85 -2.69 -1.47
C GLN A 115 5.05 -3.60 -1.23
N ALA A 116 4.84 -4.75 -0.58
CA ALA A 116 5.90 -5.72 -0.32
C ALA A 116 5.36 -7.13 -0.53
N GLY A 117 6.00 -7.93 -1.37
CA GLY A 117 5.42 -9.21 -1.77
C GLY A 117 6.35 -10.12 -2.54
N TRP A 118 5.83 -11.28 -2.86
CA TRP A 118 6.52 -12.33 -3.60
C TRP A 118 5.99 -12.38 -5.03
N GLY A 119 6.80 -12.91 -5.92
CA GLY A 119 6.45 -13.00 -7.32
C GLY A 119 7.31 -13.99 -8.05
N ASN A 120 7.16 -13.97 -9.36
CA ASN A 120 7.96 -14.78 -10.25
C ASN A 120 8.36 -13.99 -11.49
N ILE A 121 9.54 -14.29 -12.02
CA ILE A 121 9.96 -13.91 -13.36
C ILE A 121 10.19 -15.19 -14.15
N THR A 122 9.53 -15.28 -15.30
CA THR A 122 9.69 -16.41 -16.22
C THR A 122 10.22 -15.87 -17.55
N LEU A 123 11.28 -16.48 -18.05
CA LEU A 123 11.79 -16.29 -19.41
C LEU A 123 11.37 -17.48 -20.27
N HIS A 124 10.79 -17.18 -21.43
CA HIS A 124 10.47 -18.18 -22.44
C HIS A 124 11.55 -18.22 -23.53
N ASP A 125 11.74 -19.42 -24.10
CA ASP A 125 12.66 -19.67 -25.22
C ASP A 125 12.37 -18.75 -26.43
N PRO A 126 13.39 -18.20 -27.12
CA PRO A 126 13.20 -17.44 -28.36
C PRO A 126 12.40 -18.17 -29.46
N ASP A 127 12.49 -19.49 -29.54
CA ASP A 127 11.96 -20.34 -30.61
C ASP A 127 10.69 -21.12 -30.22
N GLY A 128 10.14 -20.93 -29.01
CA GLY A 128 9.00 -21.72 -28.51
C GLY A 128 8.20 -21.11 -27.34
N TYR A 129 7.29 -21.91 -26.76
CA TYR A 129 6.51 -21.58 -25.54
C TYR A 129 7.10 -22.25 -24.28
N ASP A 130 8.27 -22.87 -24.39
CA ASP A 130 8.89 -23.59 -23.28
C ASP A 130 9.57 -22.63 -22.31
N VAL A 131 9.40 -22.91 -21.02
CA VAL A 131 9.99 -22.14 -19.93
C VAL A 131 11.50 -22.39 -19.91
N TYR A 132 12.28 -21.35 -20.15
CA TYR A 132 13.74 -21.41 -20.14
C TYR A 132 14.28 -21.16 -18.71
N TYR A 133 13.77 -20.13 -18.05
CA TYR A 133 14.08 -19.84 -16.64
C TYR A 133 12.83 -19.41 -15.86
N ASN A 134 12.83 -19.72 -14.57
CA ASN A 134 11.75 -19.38 -13.65
C ASN A 134 12.34 -19.08 -12.27
N ASP A 135 12.30 -17.80 -11.88
CA ASP A 135 12.89 -17.32 -10.63
C ASP A 135 11.82 -16.80 -9.69
N ASN A 136 11.88 -17.28 -8.44
CA ASN A 136 11.08 -16.70 -7.37
C ASN A 136 11.73 -15.44 -6.85
N ILE A 137 10.96 -14.36 -6.82
CA ILE A 137 11.45 -13.04 -6.46
C ILE A 137 10.72 -12.46 -5.26
N PHE A 138 11.35 -11.47 -4.65
CA PHE A 138 10.73 -10.60 -3.67
C PHE A 138 10.78 -9.15 -4.16
N VAL A 139 9.68 -8.45 -3.98
CA VAL A 139 9.49 -7.08 -4.47
C VAL A 139 9.13 -6.16 -3.32
N VAL A 140 9.80 -5.02 -3.25
CA VAL A 140 9.46 -3.89 -2.36
C VAL A 140 9.29 -2.65 -3.22
N ASN A 141 8.14 -1.99 -3.09
CA ASN A 141 7.77 -0.85 -3.93
C ASN A 141 7.21 0.30 -3.06
N PRO A 142 8.08 1.13 -2.47
CA PRO A 142 7.68 2.38 -1.83
C PRO A 142 7.11 3.37 -2.86
N THR A 143 5.99 4.00 -2.50
CA THR A 143 5.26 4.93 -3.38
C THR A 143 4.81 6.16 -2.62
N ILE A 144 4.96 7.32 -3.24
CA ILE A 144 4.29 8.56 -2.83
C ILE A 144 3.25 8.92 -3.88
N GLU A 145 2.06 9.32 -3.44
CA GLU A 145 0.95 9.60 -4.35
C GLU A 145 0.14 10.82 -3.93
N LEU A 146 -0.60 11.36 -4.89
CA LEU A 146 -1.62 12.36 -4.69
C LEU A 146 -2.98 11.70 -4.93
N GLU A 147 -3.83 11.72 -3.90
CA GLU A 147 -5.14 11.12 -3.91
C GLU A 147 -6.24 12.18 -4.12
N MET A 148 -7.21 11.82 -4.95
CA MET A 148 -8.36 12.64 -5.33
C MET A 148 -9.66 11.93 -4.95
N ASN A 149 -10.41 12.49 -4.01
CA ASN A 149 -11.74 12.02 -3.64
C ASN A 149 -12.76 12.50 -4.69
N PHE A 150 -13.02 11.70 -5.72
CA PHE A 150 -14.02 12.00 -6.75
C PHE A 150 -15.45 11.90 -6.21
N THR A 151 -15.71 10.88 -5.40
CA THR A 151 -16.97 10.70 -4.69
C THR A 151 -16.68 10.15 -3.29
N ARG A 152 -17.73 9.96 -2.46
CA ARG A 152 -17.58 9.26 -1.17
C ARG A 152 -17.13 7.80 -1.31
N PHE A 153 -17.29 7.22 -2.51
CA PHE A 153 -16.98 5.82 -2.76
C PHE A 153 -15.83 5.60 -3.74
N PHE A 154 -15.38 6.63 -4.46
CA PHE A 154 -14.36 6.52 -5.49
C PHE A 154 -13.25 7.54 -5.26
N ARG A 155 -12.03 7.03 -5.18
CA ARG A 155 -10.78 7.78 -5.07
C ARG A 155 -9.85 7.40 -6.21
N LEU A 156 -9.36 8.40 -6.92
CA LEU A 156 -8.30 8.24 -7.93
C LEU A 156 -6.98 8.64 -7.31
N SER A 157 -5.91 7.94 -7.66
CA SER A 157 -4.57 8.23 -7.16
C SER A 157 -3.55 8.19 -8.29
N VAL A 158 -2.59 9.11 -8.23
CA VAL A 158 -1.44 9.17 -9.14
C VAL A 158 -0.18 9.43 -8.32
N GLY A 159 0.87 8.67 -8.58
CA GLY A 159 2.07 8.71 -7.76
C GLY A 159 3.34 8.31 -8.47
N GLY A 160 4.47 8.53 -7.81
CA GLY A 160 5.78 8.04 -8.21
C GLY A 160 6.25 6.97 -7.24
N HIS A 161 6.86 5.92 -7.77
CA HIS A 161 7.36 4.80 -6.98
C HIS A 161 8.75 4.37 -7.43
N TYR A 162 9.41 3.55 -6.61
CA TYR A 162 10.66 2.90 -6.98
C TYR A 162 10.59 1.42 -6.61
N ARG A 163 10.50 0.54 -7.61
CA ARG A 163 10.41 -0.90 -7.40
C ARG A 163 11.81 -1.48 -7.20
N LEU A 164 11.96 -2.24 -6.13
CA LEU A 164 13.16 -3.02 -5.79
C LEU A 164 12.83 -4.51 -5.93
N VAL A 165 13.63 -5.23 -6.70
CA VAL A 165 13.46 -6.66 -6.97
C VAL A 165 14.71 -7.43 -6.54
N THR A 166 14.51 -8.52 -5.79
CA THR A 166 15.57 -9.45 -5.36
C THR A 166 15.16 -10.89 -5.67
N GLY A 167 16.13 -11.82 -5.63
CA GLY A 167 15.89 -13.25 -5.90
C GLY A 167 15.98 -13.65 -7.37
N VAL A 168 16.47 -12.77 -8.24
CA VAL A 168 16.73 -13.09 -9.65
C VAL A 168 18.06 -13.85 -9.76
N ASP A 169 18.02 -15.06 -10.31
CA ASP A 169 19.16 -16.00 -10.48
C ASP A 169 19.21 -16.56 -11.91
N THR A 170 18.82 -15.73 -12.88
CA THR A 170 18.78 -16.05 -14.31
C THR A 170 19.95 -15.39 -15.04
N PRO A 171 20.70 -16.12 -15.90
CA PRO A 171 21.71 -15.51 -16.77
C PRO A 171 21.13 -14.34 -17.59
N ASN A 172 21.86 -13.24 -17.67
CA ASN A 172 21.49 -11.99 -18.37
C ASN A 172 20.36 -11.15 -17.74
N LEU A 173 19.64 -11.65 -16.73
CA LEU A 173 18.73 -10.87 -15.89
C LEU A 173 19.32 -10.64 -14.49
N THR A 174 19.04 -9.48 -13.91
CA THR A 174 19.46 -9.17 -12.54
C THR A 174 18.33 -8.45 -11.82
N GLY A 175 18.33 -8.51 -10.48
CA GLY A 175 17.39 -7.72 -9.68
C GLY A 175 17.44 -6.24 -10.01
N GLN A 176 18.62 -5.71 -10.35
CA GLN A 176 18.83 -4.32 -10.76
C GLN A 176 18.12 -4.00 -12.08
N LYS A 177 18.17 -4.90 -13.07
CA LYS A 177 17.46 -4.74 -14.36
C LYS A 177 15.93 -4.78 -14.19
N MET A 178 15.44 -5.47 -13.17
CA MET A 178 14.00 -5.57 -12.87
C MET A 178 13.50 -4.47 -11.90
N SER A 179 14.45 -3.76 -11.29
CA SER A 179 14.21 -2.64 -10.39
C SER A 179 14.21 -1.33 -11.16
N GLY A 180 13.42 -0.36 -10.71
CA GLY A 180 13.41 0.95 -11.35
C GLY A 180 12.33 1.89 -10.84
N PRO A 181 12.44 3.19 -11.19
CA PRO A 181 11.39 4.15 -10.93
C PRO A 181 10.16 3.87 -11.79
N GLY A 182 9.01 4.41 -11.38
CA GLY A 182 7.81 4.35 -12.19
C GLY A 182 6.72 5.31 -11.72
N VAL A 183 5.65 5.35 -12.50
CA VAL A 183 4.41 6.08 -12.22
C VAL A 183 3.33 5.09 -11.85
N PHE A 184 2.63 5.36 -10.76
CA PHE A 184 1.52 4.56 -10.27
C PHE A 184 0.20 5.26 -10.56
N LEU A 185 -0.81 4.49 -10.98
CA LEU A 185 -2.21 4.91 -11.03
C LEU A 185 -3.08 3.91 -10.27
N GLY A 186 -3.94 4.41 -9.40
CA GLY A 186 -4.84 3.58 -8.61
C GLY A 186 -6.27 4.08 -8.64
N PHE A 187 -7.22 3.17 -8.89
CA PHE A 187 -8.65 3.42 -8.85
C PHE A 187 -9.23 2.70 -7.63
N LYS A 188 -9.43 3.42 -6.54
CA LYS A 188 -9.84 2.84 -5.26
C LYS A 188 -11.33 3.05 -5.05
N PHE A 189 -12.09 1.95 -4.96
CA PHE A 189 -13.52 1.95 -4.68
C PHE A 189 -13.75 1.41 -3.26
N GLY A 190 -14.41 2.20 -2.41
CA GLY A 190 -14.53 1.88 -0.99
C GLY A 190 -15.48 2.82 -0.27
N TRP A 191 -15.32 2.98 1.04
CA TRP A 191 -16.09 3.96 1.81
C TRP A 191 -15.15 4.91 2.56
N PHE A 192 -14.76 6.02 1.92
CA PHE A 192 -13.70 6.93 2.38
C PHE A 192 -14.20 8.09 3.24
#